data_AF-A0AAF0PZQ2-F1
#
_entry.id   AF-A0AAF0PZQ2-F1
#
_cell.length_a   1.000
_cell.length_b   1.000
_cell.length_c   1.000
_cell.angle_alpha   90.00
_cell.angle_beta   90.00
_cell.angle_gamma   90.00
#
_symmetry.space_group_name_H-M   'P 1'
#
loop_
_entity.id
_entity.type
_entity.pdbx_description
1 polymer ?
#
loop_
_entity_poly.entity_id
_entity_poly.type
_entity_poly.pdbx_seq_one_letter_code
_entity_poly.pdbx_strand_id
1 'polypeptide(L)'
;MDALQLMEEWDDSGSLASSELWYSAILADEMGLGKTIQAITYLTLLKHLEDDPGPHLIVCPASVLENWERELKKWCPAFTVIQYHGSARSAYSKDLSSLARTGQPPPFNVILVCYSLFERHSAQQKDDRKILKRWRWSCVLMDEAHALKDKGSYRWKNLMSVARNANQRLMLTGTPLQNDLHELWSILEFMMPDLFETGDVDLKKLLNAEDKELIARIKSILGPFILRRLKSDVMKQLVPKIQMVRYVGMEKQQEDAYKEAIESYRAASLARVSKQPVSLNNAAGVFSRRQISNYFLEFRKIANHPLLVRRIYTDDDVVRIARVMHPKGVFGFECTVDRVIEELKSYNDFSIHKLLLYYGDNNKGVLSDERVMISAKCQELAKLLPSLKLSGHRVLIFSQWTSMLDILEWTLDVIGVTYRRLDGSYLILNDTLDVCLEEEITYNGVMDPVVYTLFC
;
A
#
# COMPACT_ATOMS: atom_id res chain seq x y z
N MET A 1 9.63 20.94 21.80
CA MET A 1 8.96 22.11 21.21
C MET A 1 7.90 21.55 20.30
N ASP A 2 6.76 21.30 20.91
CA ASP A 2 5.62 20.60 20.32
C ASP A 2 4.86 21.55 19.40
N ALA A 3 4.16 21.01 18.41
CA ALA A 3 3.34 21.79 17.48
C ALA A 3 2.35 22.72 18.21
N LEU A 4 1.91 22.34 19.41
CA LEU A 4 1.07 23.14 20.30
C LEU A 4 1.74 24.46 20.71
N GLN A 5 3.04 24.44 21.00
CA GLN A 5 3.78 25.62 21.45
C GLN A 5 3.99 26.64 20.33
N LEU A 6 4.16 26.17 19.09
CA LEU A 6 4.19 27.01 17.89
C LEU A 6 2.82 27.58 17.51
N MET A 7 1.73 26.93 17.92
CA MET A 7 0.36 27.40 17.70
C MET A 7 -0.05 28.46 18.74
N GLU A 8 0.38 28.31 19.99
CA GLU A 8 0.22 29.36 21.03
C GLU A 8 1.04 30.62 20.71
N GLU A 9 2.31 30.49 20.30
CA GLU A 9 3.16 31.64 19.94
C GLU A 9 2.63 32.46 18.74
N TRP A 10 1.76 31.87 17.91
CA TRP A 10 1.15 32.57 16.77
C TRP A 10 -0.07 33.40 17.17
N ASP A 11 -0.81 33.00 18.21
CA ASP A 11 -1.97 33.72 18.75
C ASP A 11 -1.54 35.05 19.41
N ASP A 12 -0.35 35.06 20.02
CA ASP A 12 0.27 36.26 20.62
C ASP A 12 0.78 37.28 19.59
N SER A 13 0.87 36.93 18.30
CA SER A 13 1.44 37.81 17.25
C SER A 13 0.46 38.84 16.66
N GLY A 14 -0.77 38.91 17.19
CA GLY A 14 -1.58 40.12 17.12
C GLY A 14 -2.10 40.52 15.74
N SER A 15 -2.80 39.62 15.03
CA SER A 15 -3.87 40.03 14.11
C SER A 15 -4.86 38.89 13.87
N LEU A 16 -5.92 38.80 14.70
CA LEU A 16 -7.18 38.04 14.58
C LEU A 16 -7.60 37.36 15.90
N ALA A 17 -7.55 38.08 17.01
CA ALA A 17 -8.35 37.72 18.18
C ALA A 17 -9.83 38.03 17.88
N SER A 18 -10.64 37.02 17.54
CA SER A 18 -12.12 36.94 17.75
C SER A 18 -12.86 35.99 16.79
N SER A 19 -12.49 34.71 16.75
CA SER A 19 -13.40 33.58 16.51
C SER A 19 -12.62 32.28 16.75
N GLU A 20 -13.25 31.29 17.38
CA GLU A 20 -12.69 29.93 17.54
C GLU A 20 -12.28 29.41 16.16
N LEU A 21 -11.00 29.53 15.79
CA LEU A 21 -10.50 29.09 14.50
C LEU A 21 -10.01 27.65 14.63
N TRP A 22 -10.86 26.71 14.25
CA TRP A 22 -10.49 25.30 14.12
C TRP A 22 -9.48 25.11 12.98
N TYR A 23 -8.19 25.16 13.28
CA TYR A 23 -7.14 24.94 12.27
C TYR A 23 -6.95 23.46 11.97
N SER A 24 -6.82 23.16 10.67
CA SER A 24 -6.47 21.83 10.17
C SER A 24 -4.95 21.71 10.02
N ALA A 25 -4.38 20.50 10.15
CA ALA A 25 -2.93 20.31 10.19
C ALA A 25 -2.45 19.02 9.50
N ILE A 26 -1.17 19.00 9.11
CA ILE A 26 -0.44 17.83 8.61
C ILE A 26 0.70 17.47 9.57
N LEU A 27 0.66 16.25 10.09
CA LEU A 27 1.78 15.61 10.77
C LEU A 27 2.56 14.73 9.77
N ALA A 28 3.64 15.28 9.24
CA ALA A 28 4.51 14.68 8.23
C ALA A 28 5.80 14.06 8.81
N ASP A 29 5.76 13.63 10.08
CA ASP A 29 6.86 12.97 10.79
C ASP A 29 7.27 11.65 10.14
N GLU A 30 8.57 11.34 10.21
CA GLU A 30 9.11 10.07 9.74
C GLU A 30 8.39 8.86 10.37
N MET A 31 8.24 7.78 9.59
CA MET A 31 7.57 6.55 10.02
C MET A 31 8.22 5.97 11.29
N GLY A 32 7.43 5.73 12.34
CA GLY A 32 7.92 5.19 13.61
C GLY A 32 8.14 6.21 14.73
N LEU A 33 7.84 7.49 14.52
CA LEU A 33 7.91 8.54 15.57
C LEU A 33 6.64 8.65 16.44
N GLY A 34 5.74 7.67 16.39
CA GLY A 34 4.55 7.63 17.26
C GLY A 34 3.39 8.54 16.81
N LYS A 35 3.22 8.79 15.50
CA LYS A 35 2.11 9.59 14.93
C LYS A 35 0.73 9.16 15.45
N THR A 36 0.48 7.87 15.54
CA THR A 36 -0.78 7.30 16.07
C THR A 36 -1.04 7.74 17.50
N ILE A 37 -0.04 7.65 18.39
CA ILE A 37 -0.18 8.04 19.79
C ILE A 37 -0.38 9.56 19.91
N GLN A 38 0.34 10.36 19.12
CA GLN A 38 0.16 11.82 19.09
C GLN A 38 -1.25 12.21 18.65
N ALA A 39 -1.77 11.55 17.63
CA ALA A 39 -3.15 11.72 17.18
C ALA A 39 -4.18 11.33 18.24
N ILE A 40 -4.02 10.19 18.91
CA ILE A 40 -4.93 9.76 19.99
C ILE A 40 -4.88 10.75 21.16
N THR A 41 -3.67 11.20 21.51
CA THR A 41 -3.46 12.21 22.56
C THR A 41 -4.19 13.51 22.19
N TYR A 42 -4.08 13.96 20.94
CA TYR A 42 -4.80 15.13 20.45
C TYR A 42 -6.32 15.00 20.60
N LEU A 43 -6.93 13.88 20.18
CA LEU A 43 -8.37 13.67 20.35
C LEU A 43 -8.76 13.62 21.85
N THR A 44 -7.89 13.08 22.69
CA THR A 44 -8.11 13.03 24.14
C THR A 44 -8.04 14.43 24.76
N LEU A 45 -7.13 15.28 24.27
CA LEU A 45 -7.05 16.69 24.68
C LEU A 45 -8.28 17.48 24.25
N LEU A 46 -8.83 17.25 23.05
CA LEU A 46 -10.10 17.89 22.62
C LEU A 46 -11.23 17.59 23.61
N LYS A 47 -11.36 16.33 24.04
CA LYS A 47 -12.36 15.96 25.06
C LYS A 47 -12.14 16.68 26.38
N HIS A 48 -10.89 16.82 26.83
CA HIS A 48 -10.60 17.33 28.18
C HIS A 48 -10.52 18.84 28.27
N LEU A 49 -10.04 19.51 27.22
CA LEU A 49 -9.82 20.96 27.20
C LEU A 49 -10.99 21.71 26.56
N GLU A 50 -11.55 21.16 25.48
CA GLU A 50 -12.60 21.81 24.68
C GLU A 50 -14.00 21.21 24.92
N ASP A 51 -14.12 20.25 25.86
CA ASP A 51 -15.35 19.46 26.10
C ASP A 51 -15.92 18.84 24.81
N ASP A 52 -15.06 18.48 23.85
CA ASP A 52 -15.43 17.89 22.56
C ASP A 52 -15.03 16.41 22.52
N PRO A 53 -15.93 15.48 22.90
CA PRO A 53 -15.67 14.05 22.86
C PRO A 53 -15.92 13.43 21.46
N GLY A 54 -16.21 14.24 20.43
CA GLY A 54 -16.53 13.77 19.09
C GLY A 54 -17.95 14.11 18.61
N PRO A 55 -18.38 13.53 17.48
CA PRO A 55 -17.83 12.32 16.87
C PRO A 55 -16.58 12.59 16.02
N HIS A 56 -15.59 11.72 16.10
CA HIS A 56 -14.38 11.76 15.27
C HIS A 56 -14.36 10.61 14.24
N LEU A 57 -13.89 10.89 13.03
CA LEU A 57 -13.74 9.92 11.96
C LEU A 57 -12.26 9.66 11.72
N ILE A 58 -11.83 8.41 11.78
CA ILE A 58 -10.47 8.01 11.44
C ILE A 58 -10.51 7.17 10.17
N VAL A 59 -9.78 7.62 9.16
CA VAL A 59 -9.63 6.96 7.87
C VAL A 59 -8.20 6.46 7.74
N CYS A 60 -8.00 5.16 7.56
CA CYS A 60 -6.67 4.57 7.45
C CYS A 60 -6.62 3.44 6.41
N PRO A 61 -5.42 2.95 6.04
CA PRO A 61 -5.28 1.70 5.29
C PRO A 61 -5.89 0.52 6.07
N ALA A 62 -6.37 -0.50 5.34
CA ALA A 62 -6.99 -1.68 5.95
C ALA A 62 -6.03 -2.44 6.88
N SER A 63 -4.74 -2.47 6.53
CA SER A 63 -3.69 -3.15 7.30
C SER A 63 -3.42 -2.57 8.68
N VAL A 64 -3.82 -1.32 8.95
CA VAL A 64 -3.57 -0.65 10.24
C VAL A 64 -4.86 -0.39 11.03
N LEU A 65 -6.01 -0.83 10.52
CA LEU A 65 -7.31 -0.57 11.13
C LEU A 65 -7.42 -1.15 12.54
N GLU A 66 -7.01 -2.41 12.72
CA GLU A 66 -7.02 -3.09 14.02
C GLU A 66 -5.94 -2.53 14.96
N ASN A 67 -4.81 -2.09 14.41
CA ASN A 67 -3.78 -1.41 15.19
C ASN A 67 -4.32 -0.11 15.79
N TRP A 68 -5.04 0.70 15.00
CA TRP A 68 -5.70 1.91 15.51
C TRP A 68 -6.69 1.61 16.62
N GLU A 69 -7.52 0.58 16.47
CA GLU A 69 -8.48 0.18 17.50
C GLU A 69 -7.79 -0.22 18.80
N ARG A 70 -6.72 -1.02 18.72
CA ARG A 70 -5.93 -1.44 19.87
C ARG A 70 -5.29 -0.26 20.58
N GLU A 71 -4.66 0.64 19.84
CA GLU A 71 -4.00 1.81 20.41
C GLU A 71 -5.03 2.76 21.04
N LEU A 72 -6.20 2.96 20.42
CA LEU A 72 -7.30 3.74 21.03
C LEU A 72 -7.79 3.11 22.33
N LYS A 73 -8.03 1.79 22.35
CA LYS A 73 -8.43 1.07 23.58
C LYS A 73 -7.38 1.15 24.68
N LYS A 74 -6.10 1.14 24.31
CA LYS A 74 -4.96 1.21 25.23
C LYS A 74 -4.76 2.61 25.81
N TRP A 75 -4.73 3.64 24.95
CA TRP A 75 -4.36 5.01 25.35
C TRP A 75 -5.56 5.90 25.67
N CYS A 76 -6.74 5.61 25.15
CA CYS A 76 -7.97 6.35 25.43
C CYS A 76 -9.17 5.40 25.64
N PRO A 77 -9.18 4.60 26.74
CA PRO A 77 -10.24 3.62 27.01
C PRO A 77 -11.62 4.28 27.25
N ALA A 78 -11.66 5.58 27.49
CA ALA A 78 -12.90 6.33 27.69
C ALA A 78 -13.66 6.61 26.38
N PHE A 79 -13.08 6.31 25.22
CA PHE A 79 -13.74 6.45 23.92
C PHE A 79 -14.44 5.16 23.50
N THR A 80 -15.69 5.30 23.07
CA THR A 80 -16.39 4.24 22.36
C THR A 80 -15.99 4.25 20.88
N VAL A 81 -15.35 3.16 20.45
CA VAL A 81 -14.78 3.01 19.10
C VAL A 81 -15.59 1.99 18.30
N ILE A 82 -16.02 2.36 17.09
CA ILE A 82 -16.71 1.47 16.15
C ILE A 82 -15.83 1.23 14.93
N GLN A 83 -15.51 -0.03 14.66
CA GLN A 83 -14.85 -0.46 13.42
C GLN A 83 -15.88 -0.66 12.30
N TYR A 84 -15.95 0.27 11.37
CA TYR A 84 -16.90 0.24 10.25
C TYR A 84 -16.24 -0.35 8.98
N HIS A 85 -15.88 -1.64 9.05
CA HIS A 85 -15.23 -2.37 7.96
C HIS A 85 -15.80 -3.80 7.81
N GLY A 86 -15.55 -4.45 6.66
CA GLY A 86 -15.93 -5.85 6.44
C GLY A 86 -17.43 -6.14 6.58
N SER A 87 -17.74 -7.29 7.17
CA SER A 87 -19.10 -7.77 7.48
C SER A 87 -19.76 -6.97 8.61
N ALA A 88 -18.98 -6.40 9.52
CA ALA A 88 -19.46 -5.58 10.64
C ALA A 88 -20.24 -4.34 10.18
N ARG A 89 -19.96 -3.82 8.97
CA ARG A 89 -20.72 -2.70 8.39
C ARG A 89 -22.21 -2.96 8.31
N SER A 90 -22.61 -4.15 7.88
CA SER A 90 -24.03 -4.51 7.74
C SER A 90 -24.76 -4.54 9.08
N ALA A 91 -24.04 -4.85 10.17
CA ALA A 91 -24.60 -4.85 11.53
C ALA A 91 -24.89 -3.42 11.99
N TYR A 92 -23.92 -2.50 11.85
CA TYR A 92 -24.07 -1.12 12.35
C TYR A 92 -24.83 -0.17 11.42
N SER A 93 -24.90 -0.46 10.12
CA SER A 93 -25.45 0.44 9.11
C SER A 93 -26.90 0.87 9.39
N LYS A 94 -27.76 -0.08 9.82
CA LYS A 94 -29.17 0.21 10.13
C LYS A 94 -29.31 1.11 11.36
N ASP A 95 -28.58 0.79 12.42
CA ASP A 95 -28.65 1.49 13.70
C ASP A 95 -28.10 2.91 13.55
N LEU A 96 -26.91 3.06 12.97
CA LEU A 96 -26.30 4.37 12.70
C LEU A 96 -27.17 5.22 11.76
N SER A 97 -27.81 4.61 10.75
CA SER A 97 -28.75 5.32 9.87
C SER A 97 -29.96 5.88 10.61
N SER A 98 -30.51 5.09 11.54
CA SER A 98 -31.69 5.47 12.30
C SER A 98 -31.36 6.58 13.28
N LEU A 99 -30.27 6.46 14.03
CA LEU A 99 -29.82 7.42 15.02
C LEU A 99 -29.44 8.76 14.38
N ALA A 100 -28.75 8.73 13.24
CA ALA A 100 -28.42 9.93 12.47
C ALA A 100 -29.66 10.73 12.00
N ARG A 101 -30.86 10.12 11.95
CA ARG A 101 -32.11 10.82 11.63
C ARG A 101 -32.78 11.45 12.84
N THR A 102 -32.51 10.92 14.04
CA THR A 102 -33.13 11.40 15.28
C THR A 102 -32.52 12.69 15.79
N GLY A 103 -31.32 13.07 15.31
CA GLY A 103 -30.61 14.27 15.77
C GLY A 103 -30.05 14.16 17.20
N GLN A 104 -30.09 12.97 17.79
CA GLN A 104 -29.47 12.69 19.09
C GLN A 104 -27.94 12.72 19.00
N PRO A 105 -27.25 12.97 20.14
CA PRO A 105 -25.80 12.86 20.18
C PRO A 105 -25.36 11.46 19.71
N PRO A 106 -24.22 11.34 19.01
CA PRO A 106 -23.73 10.06 18.53
C PRO A 106 -23.46 9.13 19.72
N PRO A 107 -23.83 7.84 19.64
CA PRO A 107 -23.56 6.87 20.71
C PRO A 107 -22.09 6.40 20.74
N PHE A 108 -21.25 7.01 19.90
CA PHE A 108 -19.85 6.66 19.71
C PHE A 108 -18.97 7.92 19.74
N ASN A 109 -17.72 7.76 20.16
CA ASN A 109 -16.71 8.83 20.07
C ASN A 109 -15.93 8.75 18.76
N VAL A 110 -15.59 7.53 18.30
CA VAL A 110 -14.73 7.33 17.13
C VAL A 110 -15.32 6.28 16.18
N ILE A 111 -15.35 6.60 14.89
CA ILE A 111 -15.58 5.61 13.82
C ILE A 111 -14.29 5.40 13.04
N LEU A 112 -13.87 4.14 12.90
CA LEU A 112 -12.74 3.70 12.10
C LEU A 112 -13.23 3.18 10.75
N VAL A 113 -12.70 3.72 9.64
CA VAL A 113 -13.02 3.30 8.27
C VAL A 113 -11.77 3.12 7.43
N CYS A 114 -11.88 2.28 6.40
CA CYS A 114 -10.84 2.13 5.39
C CYS A 114 -11.03 3.06 4.19
N TYR A 115 -9.94 3.45 3.55
CA TYR A 115 -9.99 4.17 2.27
C TYR A 115 -10.81 3.45 1.19
N SER A 116 -10.84 2.11 1.20
CA SER A 116 -11.61 1.28 0.27
C SER A 116 -13.12 1.60 0.24
N LEU A 117 -13.67 2.16 1.32
CA LEU A 117 -15.06 2.63 1.41
C LEU A 117 -15.35 3.77 0.42
N PHE A 118 -14.32 4.53 0.05
CA PHE A 118 -14.43 5.73 -0.78
C PHE A 118 -14.00 5.49 -2.24
N GLU A 119 -13.47 4.32 -2.58
CA GLU A 119 -12.88 4.03 -3.89
C GLU A 119 -13.86 3.65 -4.99
N ARG A 120 -15.00 3.00 -4.64
CA ARG A 120 -15.92 2.42 -5.63
C ARG A 120 -17.38 2.87 -5.44
N HIS A 121 -18.17 2.63 -6.49
CA HIS A 121 -19.61 2.87 -6.58
C HIS A 121 -20.43 1.59 -6.36
N SER A 122 -20.09 0.77 -5.35
CA SER A 122 -21.06 -0.24 -4.91
C SER A 122 -22.28 0.47 -4.30
N ALA A 123 -23.48 -0.06 -4.52
CA ALA A 123 -24.72 0.47 -3.94
C ALA A 123 -24.61 0.56 -2.41
N GLN A 124 -24.07 -0.48 -1.78
CA GLN A 124 -23.85 -0.53 -0.33
C GLN A 124 -22.89 0.56 0.14
N GLN A 125 -21.75 0.75 -0.54
CA GLN A 125 -20.79 1.80 -0.18
C GLN A 125 -21.37 3.21 -0.39
N LYS A 126 -22.25 3.39 -1.37
CA LYS A 126 -22.95 4.67 -1.57
C LYS A 126 -23.87 4.98 -0.40
N ASP A 127 -24.57 3.98 0.13
CA ASP A 127 -25.46 4.16 1.28
C ASP A 127 -24.66 4.35 2.57
N ASP A 128 -23.57 3.59 2.77
CA ASP A 128 -22.61 3.79 3.87
C ASP A 128 -22.14 5.26 3.93
N ARG A 129 -21.71 5.82 2.79
CA ARG A 129 -21.26 7.22 2.73
C ARG A 129 -22.37 8.22 3.04
N LYS A 130 -23.62 7.95 2.65
CA LYS A 130 -24.76 8.80 3.01
C LYS A 130 -25.00 8.82 4.52
N ILE A 131 -24.70 7.73 5.22
CA ILE A 131 -24.80 7.65 6.68
C ILE A 131 -23.71 8.54 7.29
N LEU A 132 -22.46 8.35 6.88
CA LEU A 132 -21.33 9.14 7.39
C LEU A 132 -21.51 10.65 7.15
N LYS A 133 -22.14 11.03 6.03
CA LYS A 133 -22.38 12.44 5.68
C LYS A 133 -23.44 13.14 6.55
N ARG A 134 -24.25 12.38 7.31
CA ARG A 134 -25.28 12.94 8.21
C ARG A 134 -24.69 13.39 9.54
N TRP A 135 -23.56 12.81 9.93
CA TRP A 135 -22.86 13.18 11.15
C TRP A 135 -22.03 14.44 10.90
N ARG A 136 -22.09 15.38 11.85
CA ARG A 136 -21.16 16.51 11.89
C ARG A 136 -19.93 16.08 12.68
N TRP A 137 -18.84 15.85 11.97
CA TRP A 137 -17.60 15.38 12.56
C TRP A 137 -16.87 16.51 13.28
N SER A 138 -16.44 16.26 14.51
CA SER A 138 -15.51 17.15 15.21
C SER A 138 -14.15 17.13 14.52
N CYS A 139 -13.56 15.93 14.37
CA CYS A 139 -12.26 15.76 13.72
C CYS A 139 -12.32 14.64 12.68
N VAL A 140 -11.78 14.88 11.50
CA VAL A 140 -11.51 13.84 10.49
C VAL A 140 -10.01 13.63 10.41
N LEU A 141 -9.56 12.48 10.89
CA LEU A 141 -8.19 12.04 10.85
C LEU A 141 -7.95 11.14 9.64
N MET A 142 -6.88 11.40 8.90
CA MET A 142 -6.49 10.64 7.72
C MET A 142 -5.07 10.13 7.88
N ASP A 143 -4.91 8.85 8.14
CA ASP A 143 -3.62 8.18 8.24
C ASP A 143 -3.13 7.75 6.85
N GLU A 144 -1.83 7.86 6.60
CA GLU A 144 -1.24 7.71 5.26
C GLU A 144 -1.93 8.57 4.19
N ALA A 145 -2.02 9.88 4.48
CA ALA A 145 -2.74 10.87 3.66
C ALA A 145 -2.26 10.97 2.19
N HIS A 146 -1.10 10.39 1.84
CA HIS A 146 -0.66 10.22 0.45
C HIS A 146 -1.69 9.42 -0.41
N ALA A 147 -2.60 8.67 0.21
CA ALA A 147 -3.74 8.05 -0.46
C ALA A 147 -4.69 9.06 -1.15
N LEU A 148 -4.62 10.35 -0.78
CA LEU A 148 -5.43 11.46 -1.30
C LEU A 148 -4.68 12.36 -2.30
N LYS A 149 -3.58 11.87 -2.89
CA LYS A 149 -2.76 12.63 -3.83
C LYS A 149 -3.43 13.10 -5.12
N ASP A 150 -4.55 12.51 -5.50
CA ASP A 150 -5.27 12.83 -6.74
C ASP A 150 -6.71 13.29 -6.46
N LYS A 151 -6.95 14.59 -6.62
CA LYS A 151 -8.29 15.21 -6.57
C LYS A 151 -9.29 14.60 -7.57
N GLY A 152 -8.81 14.10 -8.71
CA GLY A 152 -9.62 13.44 -9.72
C GLY A 152 -10.23 12.13 -9.24
N SER A 153 -9.58 11.47 -8.29
CA SER A 153 -9.97 10.16 -7.78
C SER A 153 -11.34 10.16 -7.09
N TYR A 154 -12.07 9.05 -7.22
CA TYR A 154 -13.31 8.84 -6.48
C TYR A 154 -13.09 8.87 -4.97
N ARG A 155 -11.95 8.34 -4.51
CA ARG A 155 -11.55 8.33 -3.09
C ARG A 155 -11.55 9.75 -2.52
N TRP A 156 -10.84 10.67 -3.18
CA TRP A 156 -10.76 12.06 -2.76
C TRP A 156 -12.13 12.72 -2.73
N LYS A 157 -12.89 12.65 -3.83
CA LYS A 157 -14.22 13.30 -3.94
C LYS A 157 -15.22 12.79 -2.93
N ASN A 158 -15.27 11.47 -2.75
CA ASN A 158 -16.19 10.83 -1.82
C ASN A 158 -15.84 11.15 -0.37
N LEU A 159 -14.56 11.09 0.00
CA LEU A 159 -14.14 11.41 1.37
C LEU A 159 -14.29 12.90 1.67
N MET A 160 -13.95 13.78 0.73
CA MET A 160 -14.19 15.23 0.85
C MET A 160 -15.67 15.51 1.11
N SER A 161 -16.57 14.81 0.42
CA SER A 161 -18.01 15.00 0.65
C SER A 161 -18.44 14.71 2.10
N VAL A 162 -17.74 13.82 2.81
CA VAL A 162 -17.99 13.53 4.23
C VAL A 162 -17.24 14.51 5.13
N ALA A 163 -15.99 14.85 4.79
CA ALA A 163 -15.11 15.68 5.60
C ALA A 163 -15.33 17.20 5.46
N ARG A 164 -16.12 17.64 4.47
CA ARG A 164 -16.36 19.07 4.19
C ARG A 164 -16.89 19.82 5.42
N ASN A 165 -17.84 19.22 6.12
CA ASN A 165 -18.51 19.84 7.27
C ASN A 165 -17.85 19.46 8.60
N ALA A 166 -16.64 18.89 8.57
CA ALA A 166 -15.89 18.61 9.78
C ALA A 166 -15.31 19.90 10.37
N ASN A 167 -15.29 20.02 11.69
CA ASN A 167 -14.69 21.20 12.33
C ASN A 167 -13.17 21.21 12.09
N GLN A 168 -12.51 20.04 12.19
CA GLN A 168 -11.06 19.89 12.01
C GLN A 168 -10.72 18.73 11.07
N ARG A 169 -9.63 18.88 10.31
CA ARG A 169 -9.03 17.82 9.48
C ARG A 169 -7.57 17.65 9.86
N LEU A 170 -7.20 16.46 10.31
CA LEU A 170 -5.83 16.10 10.69
C LEU A 170 -5.29 15.05 9.73
N MET A 171 -4.16 15.31 9.10
CA MET A 171 -3.51 14.37 8.18
C MET A 171 -2.22 13.84 8.76
N LEU A 172 -2.04 12.53 8.73
CA LEU A 172 -0.80 11.87 9.12
C LEU A 172 -0.15 11.28 7.87
N THR A 173 1.14 11.53 7.67
CA THR A 173 1.87 10.94 6.54
C THR A 173 3.32 10.67 6.91
N GLY A 174 3.80 9.46 6.66
CA GLY A 174 5.21 9.11 6.84
C GLY A 174 6.09 9.56 5.67
N THR A 175 5.51 9.68 4.48
CA THR A 175 6.20 10.11 3.28
C THR A 175 5.98 11.61 3.09
N PRO A 176 7.07 12.41 2.92
CA PRO A 176 6.89 13.76 2.42
C PRO A 176 6.11 13.72 1.11
N LEU A 177 5.28 14.73 0.89
CA LEU A 177 4.65 15.05 -0.38
C LEU A 177 5.68 14.88 -1.50
N GLN A 178 5.43 13.93 -2.41
CA GLN A 178 6.47 13.36 -3.27
C GLN A 178 6.70 14.24 -4.49
N ASN A 179 7.27 15.44 -4.31
CA ASN A 179 7.78 16.34 -5.36
C ASN A 179 6.79 16.77 -6.48
N ASP A 180 5.56 16.25 -6.52
CA ASP A 180 4.52 16.66 -7.46
C ASP A 180 3.68 17.77 -6.82
N LEU A 181 3.77 18.96 -7.41
CA LEU A 181 3.00 20.13 -7.01
C LEU A 181 1.49 19.87 -7.06
N HIS A 182 1.03 18.97 -7.93
CA HIS A 182 -0.37 18.57 -8.00
C HIS A 182 -0.80 17.69 -6.82
N GLU A 183 0.09 16.85 -6.28
CA GLU A 183 -0.17 16.06 -5.07
C GLU A 183 -0.29 16.98 -3.86
N LEU A 184 0.67 17.89 -3.69
CA LEU A 184 0.62 18.92 -2.65
C LEU A 184 -0.68 19.71 -2.73
N TRP A 185 -1.02 20.21 -3.91
CA TRP A 185 -2.25 20.97 -4.11
C TRP A 185 -3.51 20.18 -3.72
N SER A 186 -3.60 18.92 -4.15
CA SER A 186 -4.75 18.05 -3.85
C SER A 186 -4.93 17.84 -2.34
N ILE A 187 -3.84 17.76 -1.59
CA ILE A 187 -3.84 17.58 -0.14
C ILE A 187 -4.19 18.87 0.59
N LEU A 188 -3.67 20.02 0.14
CA LEU A 188 -3.98 21.33 0.73
C LEU A 188 -5.43 21.73 0.53
N GLU A 189 -5.95 21.56 -0.68
CA GLU A 189 -7.36 21.81 -0.98
C GLU A 189 -8.25 20.89 -0.14
N PHE A 190 -7.79 19.67 0.15
CA PHE A 190 -8.53 18.79 1.03
C PHE A 190 -8.54 19.30 2.48
N MET A 191 -7.40 19.79 2.97
CA MET A 191 -7.26 20.25 4.34
C MET A 191 -8.07 21.52 4.63
N MET A 192 -8.07 22.49 3.71
CA MET A 192 -8.68 23.81 3.90
C MET A 192 -9.52 24.23 2.68
N PRO A 193 -10.63 23.54 2.38
CA PRO A 193 -11.42 23.81 1.18
C PRO A 193 -11.88 25.26 1.08
N ASP A 194 -12.29 25.88 2.19
CA ASP A 194 -12.86 27.24 2.19
C ASP A 194 -11.83 28.32 1.81
N LEU A 195 -10.56 28.15 2.23
CA LEU A 195 -9.45 29.06 1.88
C LEU A 195 -9.15 29.01 0.37
N PHE A 196 -9.32 27.84 -0.25
CA PHE A 196 -9.00 27.61 -1.65
C PHE A 196 -10.23 27.70 -2.58
N GLU A 197 -11.46 27.69 -2.07
CA GLU A 197 -12.71 27.95 -2.81
C GLU A 197 -12.97 29.46 -3.00
N THR A 198 -12.56 30.30 -2.04
CA THR A 198 -12.82 31.76 -2.04
C THR A 198 -11.74 32.61 -2.72
N GLY A 199 -10.57 32.05 -2.99
CA GLY A 199 -9.44 32.78 -3.57
C GLY A 199 -9.42 32.76 -5.11
N ASP A 200 -9.59 33.93 -5.72
CA ASP A 200 -9.34 34.27 -7.14
C ASP A 200 -7.85 34.09 -7.57
N VAL A 201 -7.05 33.39 -6.77
CA VAL A 201 -5.67 33.08 -7.09
C VAL A 201 -5.67 31.77 -7.83
N ASP A 202 -5.47 31.86 -9.15
CA ASP A 202 -5.22 30.74 -10.04
C ASP A 202 -3.84 30.12 -9.74
N LEU A 203 -3.61 29.72 -8.48
CA LEU A 203 -2.41 29.03 -7.97
C LEU A 203 -2.11 27.78 -8.79
N LYS A 204 -3.14 27.19 -9.40
CA LYS A 204 -3.02 26.09 -10.35
C LYS A 204 -2.28 26.49 -11.63
N LYS A 205 -2.41 27.73 -12.11
CA LYS A 205 -1.58 28.28 -13.22
C LYS A 205 -0.17 28.62 -12.75
N LEU A 206 -0.01 29.07 -11.50
CA LEU A 206 1.29 29.41 -10.92
C LEU A 206 2.17 28.17 -10.69
N LEU A 207 1.59 27.02 -10.32
CA LEU A 207 2.31 25.76 -10.08
C LEU A 207 2.81 25.04 -11.35
N ASN A 208 2.42 25.49 -12.53
CA ASN A 208 2.95 24.96 -13.80
C ASN A 208 4.32 25.55 -14.16
N ALA A 209 4.77 26.58 -13.44
CA ALA A 209 6.09 27.16 -13.61
C ALA A 209 7.11 26.40 -12.75
N GLU A 210 8.31 26.15 -13.28
CA GLU A 210 9.50 25.67 -12.54
C GLU A 210 10.03 26.74 -11.55
N ASP A 211 9.15 27.60 -11.03
CA ASP A 211 9.49 28.73 -10.17
C ASP A 211 9.74 28.27 -8.75
N LYS A 212 11.03 28.05 -8.44
CA LYS A 212 11.52 27.75 -7.10
C LYS A 212 11.08 28.80 -6.07
N GLU A 213 10.89 30.06 -6.46
CA GLU A 213 10.43 31.15 -5.59
C GLU A 213 8.97 30.98 -5.14
N LEU A 214 8.08 30.58 -6.05
CA LEU A 214 6.69 30.30 -5.71
C LEU A 214 6.58 29.11 -4.75
N ILE A 215 7.37 28.06 -5.00
CA ILE A 215 7.43 26.89 -4.11
C ILE A 215 7.90 27.30 -2.72
N ALA A 216 8.91 28.17 -2.61
CA ALA A 216 9.38 28.69 -1.32
C ALA A 216 8.30 29.51 -0.60
N ARG A 217 7.56 30.35 -1.33
CA ARG A 217 6.44 31.14 -0.77
C ARG A 217 5.31 30.25 -0.27
N ILE A 218 4.94 29.22 -1.04
CA ILE A 218 3.94 28.22 -0.64
C ILE A 218 4.43 27.47 0.60
N LYS A 219 5.69 27.02 0.64
CA LYS A 219 6.26 26.38 1.83
C LYS A 219 6.25 27.29 3.06
N SER A 220 6.47 28.59 2.91
CA SER A 220 6.40 29.55 4.01
C SER A 220 4.97 29.75 4.54
N ILE A 221 3.98 29.80 3.65
CA ILE A 221 2.56 29.89 4.03
C ILE A 221 2.09 28.61 4.71
N LEU A 222 2.59 27.46 4.25
CA LEU A 222 2.21 26.14 4.77
C LEU A 222 3.00 25.71 6.00
N GLY A 223 4.12 26.36 6.31
CA GLY A 223 4.99 26.03 7.44
C GLY A 223 4.23 25.85 8.76
N PRO A 224 3.33 26.77 9.14
CA PRO A 224 2.54 26.64 10.38
C PRO A 224 1.59 25.42 10.40
N PHE A 225 1.16 24.94 9.24
CA PHE A 225 0.21 23.83 9.12
C PHE A 225 0.88 22.45 8.97
N ILE A 226 2.21 22.40 8.82
CA ILE A 226 2.95 21.17 8.55
C ILE A 226 4.05 20.97 9.59
N LEU A 227 3.91 19.95 10.43
CA LEU A 227 4.97 19.50 11.32
C LEU A 227 5.74 18.32 10.70
N ARG A 228 7.08 18.39 10.67
CA ARG A 228 7.94 17.31 10.16
C ARG A 228 9.21 17.18 11.00
N ARG A 229 9.40 16.03 11.63
CA ARG A 229 10.61 15.63 12.36
C ARG A 229 11.23 14.36 11.77
N LEU A 230 12.56 14.25 11.82
CA LEU A 230 13.31 13.06 11.41
C LEU A 230 13.70 12.21 12.61
N LYS A 231 13.96 10.91 12.40
CA LYS A 231 14.47 10.01 13.46
C LYS A 231 15.79 10.49 14.03
N SER A 232 16.66 11.07 13.21
CA SER A 232 17.93 11.67 13.65
C SER A 232 17.74 12.77 14.70
N ASP A 233 16.62 13.51 14.59
CA ASP A 233 16.37 14.69 15.40
C ASP A 233 15.81 14.30 16.78
N VAL A 234 15.03 13.21 16.82
CA VAL A 234 14.23 12.79 17.97
C VAL A 234 14.81 11.58 18.70
N MET A 235 15.35 10.59 17.96
CA MET A 235 15.78 9.31 18.52
C MET A 235 17.30 9.13 18.43
N LYS A 236 18.03 9.93 19.20
CA LYS A 236 19.52 9.89 19.27
C LYS A 236 20.08 8.58 19.82
N GLN A 237 19.25 7.74 20.43
CA GLN A 237 19.63 6.43 21.01
C GLN A 237 19.58 5.28 20.00
N LEU A 238 18.99 5.49 18.81
CA LEU A 238 18.96 4.46 17.78
C LEU A 238 20.34 4.28 17.15
N VAL A 239 20.75 3.02 16.98
CA VAL A 239 21.92 2.68 16.18
C VAL A 239 21.68 3.18 14.75
N PRO A 240 22.69 3.79 14.10
CA PRO A 240 22.55 4.28 12.74
C PRO A 240 22.12 3.16 11.78
N LYS A 241 21.17 3.47 10.90
CA LYS A 241 20.75 2.54 9.85
C LYS A 241 21.91 2.30 8.88
N ILE A 242 22.34 1.05 8.76
CA ILE A 242 23.33 0.63 7.77
C ILE A 242 22.60 0.26 6.48
N GLN A 243 22.93 0.94 5.38
CA GLN A 243 22.40 0.63 4.06
C GLN A 243 23.52 0.08 3.19
N MET A 244 23.36 -1.18 2.76
CA MET A 244 24.33 -1.86 1.89
C MET A 244 23.62 -2.34 0.63
N VAL A 245 24.25 -2.07 -0.52
CA VAL A 245 23.79 -2.58 -1.82
C VAL A 245 24.76 -3.68 -2.25
N ARG A 246 24.27 -4.92 -2.33
CA ARG A 246 25.02 -6.05 -2.88
C ARG A 246 24.67 -6.22 -4.36
N TYR A 247 25.67 -6.10 -5.22
CA TYR A 247 25.54 -6.41 -6.65
C TYR A 247 25.77 -7.90 -6.86
N VAL A 248 24.86 -8.55 -7.58
CA VAL A 248 24.94 -9.97 -7.95
C VAL A 248 24.93 -10.09 -9.47
N GLY A 249 25.82 -10.92 -10.01
CA GLY A 249 25.84 -11.27 -11.43
C GLY A 249 24.77 -12.32 -11.74
N MET A 250 24.14 -12.25 -12.91
CA MET A 250 23.19 -13.28 -13.34
C MET A 250 23.91 -14.60 -13.60
N GLU A 251 23.31 -15.70 -13.16
CA GLU A 251 23.78 -17.04 -13.50
C GLU A 251 23.48 -17.36 -14.96
N LYS A 252 24.22 -18.31 -15.55
CA LYS A 252 24.14 -18.60 -16.99
C LYS A 252 22.71 -18.77 -17.52
N GLN A 253 21.89 -19.59 -16.84
CA GLN A 253 20.49 -19.81 -17.27
C GLN A 253 19.62 -18.55 -17.18
N GLN A 254 19.86 -17.69 -16.18
CA GLN A 254 19.17 -16.41 -16.00
C GLN A 254 19.66 -15.38 -17.02
N GLU A 255 20.96 -15.35 -17.30
CA GLU A 255 21.57 -14.47 -18.29
C GLU A 255 21.09 -14.82 -19.70
N ASP A 256 21.05 -16.10 -20.06
CA ASP A 256 20.54 -16.58 -21.34
C ASP A 256 19.06 -16.18 -21.52
N ALA A 257 18.24 -16.34 -20.46
CA ALA A 257 16.85 -15.87 -20.45
C ALA A 257 16.73 -14.37 -20.75
N TYR A 258 17.61 -13.59 -20.12
CA TYR A 258 17.61 -12.13 -20.24
C TYR A 258 18.04 -11.69 -21.64
N LYS A 259 19.06 -12.35 -22.21
CA LYS A 259 19.52 -12.11 -23.59
C LYS A 259 18.44 -12.45 -24.61
N GLU A 260 17.81 -13.61 -24.50
CA GLU A 260 16.70 -14.01 -25.37
C GLU A 260 15.55 -12.99 -25.33
N ALA A 261 15.17 -12.49 -24.15
CA ALA A 261 14.14 -11.48 -24.02
C ALA A 261 14.53 -10.15 -24.70
N ILE A 262 15.80 -9.74 -24.59
CA ILE A 262 16.32 -8.55 -25.29
C ILE A 262 16.30 -8.76 -26.80
N GLU A 263 16.70 -9.94 -27.28
CA GLU A 263 16.70 -10.27 -28.70
C GLU A 263 15.28 -10.30 -29.28
N SER A 264 14.32 -10.87 -28.55
CA SER A 264 12.89 -10.82 -28.89
C SER A 264 12.39 -9.39 -29.04
N TYR A 265 12.72 -8.50 -28.09
CA TYR A 265 12.41 -7.07 -28.18
C TYR A 265 13.04 -6.41 -29.43
N ARG A 266 14.33 -6.67 -29.68
CA ARG A 266 15.05 -6.13 -30.84
C ARG A 266 14.43 -6.61 -32.16
N ALA A 267 14.12 -7.89 -32.26
CA ALA A 267 13.47 -8.48 -33.43
C ALA A 267 12.08 -7.87 -33.67
N ALA A 268 11.27 -7.73 -32.61
CA ALA A 268 9.96 -7.07 -32.70
C ALA A 268 10.07 -5.60 -33.11
N SER A 269 11.12 -4.90 -32.67
CA SER A 269 11.40 -3.51 -33.07
C SER A 269 11.75 -3.42 -34.55
N LEU A 270 12.68 -4.26 -35.01
CA LEU A 270 13.14 -4.28 -36.41
C LEU A 270 12.02 -4.67 -37.38
N ALA A 271 11.20 -5.67 -37.04
CA ALA A 271 10.08 -6.13 -37.86
C ALA A 271 8.96 -5.07 -38.02
N ARG A 272 8.93 -4.04 -37.17
CA ARG A 272 8.00 -2.92 -37.29
C ARG A 272 8.57 -1.75 -38.05
N VAL A 273 9.86 -1.46 -37.88
CA VAL A 273 10.57 -0.46 -38.68
C VAL A 273 10.54 -0.83 -40.18
N SER A 274 10.57 -2.13 -40.51
CA SER A 274 10.42 -2.58 -41.91
C SER A 274 9.00 -2.45 -42.47
N LYS A 275 7.97 -2.38 -41.61
CA LYS A 275 6.54 -2.27 -42.02
C LYS A 275 6.02 -0.82 -42.05
N GLN A 276 6.71 0.12 -41.41
CA GLN A 276 6.40 1.55 -41.47
C GLN A 276 7.67 2.33 -41.80
N PRO A 277 7.83 2.87 -43.02
CA PRO A 277 8.95 3.76 -43.32
C PRO A 277 8.69 5.10 -42.62
N VAL A 278 9.12 5.22 -41.36
CA VAL A 278 9.00 6.48 -40.61
C VAL A 278 10.29 7.29 -40.79
N SER A 279 10.12 8.55 -41.20
CA SER A 279 11.16 9.58 -41.27
C SER A 279 12.00 9.62 -39.98
N LEU A 280 13.33 9.71 -40.14
CA LEU A 280 14.38 9.58 -39.11
C LEU A 280 14.26 10.54 -37.91
N ASN A 281 13.31 11.48 -37.90
CA ASN A 281 13.18 12.50 -36.86
C ASN A 281 12.32 12.09 -35.66
N ASN A 282 11.65 10.93 -35.67
CA ASN A 282 10.83 10.45 -34.54
C ASN A 282 11.13 8.97 -34.18
N ALA A 283 12.35 8.68 -33.71
CA ALA A 283 12.70 7.36 -33.15
C ALA A 283 11.85 6.96 -31.92
N ALA A 284 11.15 7.92 -31.30
CA ALA A 284 10.27 7.71 -30.14
C ALA A 284 8.90 7.09 -30.50
N GLY A 285 8.60 6.82 -31.77
CA GLY A 285 7.27 6.39 -32.25
C GLY A 285 7.07 4.90 -32.55
N VAL A 286 8.11 4.05 -32.44
CA VAL A 286 8.06 2.65 -32.93
C VAL A 286 7.16 1.74 -32.07
N PHE A 287 6.98 2.08 -30.81
CA PHE A 287 6.10 1.36 -29.89
C PHE A 287 5.23 2.32 -29.10
N SER A 288 4.02 1.88 -28.74
CA SER A 288 3.26 2.59 -27.70
C SER A 288 4.01 2.51 -26.37
N ARG A 289 3.91 3.55 -25.53
CA ARG A 289 4.51 3.55 -24.17
C ARG A 289 4.13 2.30 -23.37
N ARG A 290 2.92 1.78 -23.58
CA ARG A 290 2.42 0.55 -22.93
C ARG A 290 3.21 -0.69 -23.35
N GLN A 291 3.55 -0.82 -24.63
CA GLN A 291 4.32 -1.97 -25.13
C GLN A 291 5.76 -1.96 -24.62
N ILE A 292 6.41 -0.79 -24.62
CA ILE A 292 7.77 -0.62 -24.04
C ILE A 292 7.75 -1.00 -22.56
N SER A 293 6.75 -0.53 -21.81
CA SER A 293 6.58 -0.87 -20.40
C SER A 293 6.47 -2.38 -20.16
N ASN A 294 5.77 -3.11 -21.03
CA ASN A 294 5.64 -4.57 -20.92
C ASN A 294 6.98 -5.30 -21.06
N TYR A 295 7.85 -4.89 -21.98
CA TYR A 295 9.19 -5.49 -22.12
C TYR A 295 10.07 -5.20 -20.90
N PHE A 296 10.06 -3.96 -20.39
CA PHE A 296 10.78 -3.65 -19.16
C PHE A 296 10.23 -4.42 -17.95
N LEU A 297 8.93 -4.65 -17.89
CA LEU A 297 8.32 -5.51 -16.87
C LEU A 297 8.85 -6.95 -16.97
N GLU A 298 8.97 -7.49 -18.18
CA GLU A 298 9.53 -8.82 -18.42
C GLU A 298 11.01 -8.91 -18.03
N PHE A 299 11.83 -7.93 -18.42
CA PHE A 299 13.24 -7.86 -18.02
C PHE A 299 13.38 -7.81 -16.49
N ARG A 300 12.55 -7.02 -15.82
CA ARG A 300 12.52 -6.95 -14.36
C ARG A 300 12.11 -8.29 -13.73
N LYS A 301 11.13 -8.99 -14.29
CA LYS A 301 10.75 -10.33 -13.84
C LYS A 301 11.93 -11.30 -13.92
N ILE A 302 12.57 -11.41 -15.09
CA ILE A 302 13.72 -12.30 -15.32
C ILE A 302 14.88 -11.96 -14.38
N ALA A 303 15.15 -10.66 -14.18
CA ALA A 303 16.20 -10.19 -13.26
C ALA A 303 15.91 -10.53 -11.77
N ASN A 304 14.65 -10.80 -11.39
CA ASN A 304 14.34 -11.36 -10.07
C ASN A 304 14.41 -12.87 -10.08
N HIS A 305 13.69 -13.51 -11.01
CA HIS A 305 13.69 -14.95 -11.17
C HIS A 305 13.24 -15.37 -12.58
N PRO A 306 13.95 -16.28 -13.27
CA PRO A 306 13.54 -16.75 -14.59
C PRO A 306 12.16 -17.43 -14.64
N LEU A 307 11.74 -18.09 -13.56
CA LEU A 307 10.41 -18.74 -13.49
C LEU A 307 9.22 -17.76 -13.45
N LEU A 308 9.46 -16.45 -13.33
CA LEU A 308 8.40 -15.43 -13.43
C LEU A 308 7.94 -15.17 -14.86
N VAL A 309 8.60 -15.78 -15.84
CA VAL A 309 8.20 -15.81 -17.25
C VAL A 309 8.02 -17.26 -17.68
N ARG A 310 7.31 -17.50 -18.78
CA ARG A 310 7.09 -18.85 -19.32
C ARG A 310 8.17 -19.17 -20.34
N ARG A 311 9.09 -20.09 -20.00
CA ARG A 311 10.20 -20.56 -20.86
C ARG A 311 10.36 -22.07 -20.84
N ILE A 312 10.03 -22.73 -19.73
CA ILE A 312 10.19 -24.17 -19.55
C ILE A 312 8.97 -24.92 -20.10
N TYR A 313 7.75 -24.45 -19.78
CA TYR A 313 6.53 -25.11 -20.25
C TYR A 313 6.10 -24.59 -21.62
N THR A 314 6.16 -25.46 -22.62
CA THR A 314 5.80 -25.12 -24.01
C THR A 314 4.28 -25.02 -24.21
N ASP A 315 3.84 -24.49 -25.36
CA ASP A 315 2.42 -24.46 -25.71
C ASP A 315 1.79 -25.87 -25.76
N ASP A 316 2.55 -26.87 -26.23
CA ASP A 316 2.10 -28.26 -26.28
C ASP A 316 1.97 -28.85 -24.87
N ASP A 317 2.88 -28.49 -23.96
CA ASP A 317 2.76 -28.86 -22.55
C ASP A 317 1.51 -28.23 -21.92
N VAL A 318 1.24 -26.95 -22.19
CA VAL A 318 0.03 -26.27 -21.71
C VAL A 318 -1.24 -26.96 -22.19
N VAL A 319 -1.32 -27.34 -23.47
CA VAL A 319 -2.47 -28.06 -24.02
C VAL A 319 -2.64 -29.42 -23.33
N ARG A 320 -1.53 -30.15 -23.11
CA ARG A 320 -1.55 -31.43 -22.39
C ARG A 320 -2.03 -31.26 -20.94
N ILE A 321 -1.52 -30.26 -20.24
CA ILE A 321 -1.88 -29.95 -18.85
C ILE A 321 -3.35 -29.54 -18.76
N ALA A 322 -3.84 -28.68 -19.66
CA ALA A 322 -5.23 -28.26 -19.69
C ALA A 322 -6.21 -29.44 -19.79
N ARG A 323 -5.90 -30.43 -20.66
CA ARG A 323 -6.72 -31.63 -20.83
C ARG A 323 -6.77 -32.52 -19.59
N VAL A 324 -5.72 -32.51 -18.77
CA VAL A 324 -5.67 -33.26 -17.49
C VAL A 324 -6.37 -32.49 -16.37
N MET A 325 -6.25 -31.16 -16.35
CA MET A 325 -6.78 -30.31 -15.28
C MET A 325 -8.27 -30.01 -15.43
N HIS A 326 -8.77 -29.94 -16.67
CA HIS A 326 -10.18 -29.64 -16.95
C HIS A 326 -11.15 -30.64 -16.31
N PRO A 327 -10.98 -31.98 -16.44
CA PRO A 327 -11.84 -32.95 -15.77
C PRO A 327 -11.79 -32.89 -14.24
N LYS A 328 -10.70 -32.37 -13.67
CA LYS A 328 -10.52 -32.23 -12.21
C LYS A 328 -11.28 -31.04 -11.62
N GLY A 329 -11.91 -30.19 -12.46
CA GLY A 329 -12.73 -29.07 -12.00
C GLY A 329 -11.94 -27.90 -11.44
N VAL A 330 -10.61 -27.84 -11.63
CA VAL A 330 -9.73 -26.79 -11.06
C VAL A 330 -10.12 -25.38 -11.51
N PHE A 331 -10.66 -25.27 -12.74
CA PHE A 331 -11.09 -24.01 -13.35
C PHE A 331 -12.63 -23.86 -13.37
N GLY A 332 -13.33 -24.68 -12.57
CA GLY A 332 -14.79 -24.80 -12.59
C GLY A 332 -15.29 -25.71 -13.72
N PHE A 333 -16.31 -26.52 -13.43
CA PHE A 333 -16.86 -27.50 -14.36
C PHE A 333 -17.59 -26.88 -15.57
N GLU A 334 -17.94 -25.61 -15.49
CA GLU A 334 -18.60 -24.85 -16.58
C GLU A 334 -17.60 -24.31 -17.62
N CYS A 335 -16.29 -24.39 -17.36
CA CYS A 335 -15.27 -23.88 -18.25
C CYS A 335 -15.00 -24.87 -19.40
N THR A 336 -14.80 -24.38 -20.63
CA THR A 336 -14.41 -25.23 -21.76
C THR A 336 -12.90 -25.50 -21.74
N VAL A 337 -12.46 -26.61 -22.32
CA VAL A 337 -11.01 -26.95 -22.40
C VAL A 337 -10.23 -25.83 -23.09
N ASP A 338 -10.79 -25.21 -24.14
CA ASP A 338 -10.13 -24.12 -24.86
C ASP A 338 -9.91 -22.89 -23.98
N ARG A 339 -10.87 -22.54 -23.12
CA ARG A 339 -10.71 -21.43 -22.16
C ARG A 339 -9.65 -21.73 -21.10
N VAL A 340 -9.56 -22.98 -20.65
CA VAL A 340 -8.49 -23.43 -19.73
C VAL A 340 -7.12 -23.29 -20.42
N ILE A 341 -7.01 -23.64 -21.69
CA ILE A 341 -5.76 -23.46 -22.47
C ILE A 341 -5.39 -21.98 -22.57
N GLU A 342 -6.34 -21.11 -22.90
CA GLU A 342 -6.10 -19.66 -22.97
C GLU A 342 -5.66 -19.07 -21.63
N GLU A 343 -6.26 -19.51 -20.53
CA GLU A 343 -5.87 -19.09 -19.19
C GLU A 343 -4.44 -19.54 -18.84
N LEU A 344 -4.13 -20.83 -19.05
CA LEU A 344 -2.81 -21.37 -18.76
C LEU A 344 -1.70 -20.77 -19.63
N LYS A 345 -2.00 -20.31 -20.86
CA LYS A 345 -1.04 -19.58 -21.69
C LYS A 345 -0.59 -18.26 -21.07
N SER A 346 -1.39 -17.68 -20.18
CA SER A 346 -1.05 -16.45 -19.45
C SER A 346 -0.18 -16.69 -18.21
N TYR A 347 -0.04 -17.95 -17.77
CA TYR A 347 0.68 -18.31 -16.57
C TYR A 347 2.21 -18.29 -16.82
N ASN A 348 2.97 -17.96 -15.78
CA ASN A 348 4.42 -18.14 -15.78
C ASN A 348 4.80 -19.58 -15.40
N ASP A 349 6.07 -19.95 -15.58
CA ASP A 349 6.52 -21.32 -15.31
C ASP A 349 6.26 -21.73 -13.85
N PHE A 350 6.47 -20.83 -12.89
CA PHE A 350 6.22 -21.14 -11.49
C PHE A 350 4.73 -21.37 -11.19
N SER A 351 3.82 -20.59 -11.79
CA SER A 351 2.37 -20.79 -11.65
C SER A 351 1.92 -22.14 -12.21
N ILE A 352 2.48 -22.57 -13.35
CA ILE A 352 2.21 -23.90 -13.91
C ILE A 352 2.78 -25.00 -13.02
N HIS A 353 4.01 -24.82 -12.52
CA HIS A 353 4.62 -25.73 -11.56
C HIS A 353 3.78 -25.91 -10.30
N LYS A 354 3.29 -24.81 -9.71
CA LYS A 354 2.39 -24.82 -8.53
C LYS A 354 1.11 -25.60 -8.83
N LEU A 355 0.49 -25.36 -9.98
CA LEU A 355 -0.71 -26.10 -10.41
C LEU A 355 -0.45 -27.62 -10.48
N LEU A 356 0.70 -28.03 -11.02
CA LEU A 356 1.10 -29.43 -11.11
C LEU A 356 1.42 -30.05 -9.74
N LEU A 357 1.96 -29.29 -8.80
CA LEU A 357 2.17 -29.76 -7.42
C LEU A 357 0.85 -30.07 -6.71
N TYR A 358 -0.14 -29.19 -6.83
CA TYR A 358 -1.42 -29.35 -6.12
C TYR A 358 -2.38 -30.34 -6.78
N TYR A 359 -2.40 -30.40 -8.12
CA TYR A 359 -3.42 -31.14 -8.87
C TYR A 359 -2.83 -32.14 -9.88
N GLY A 360 -1.50 -32.23 -10.01
CA GLY A 360 -0.85 -33.14 -10.96
C GLY A 360 -0.90 -34.60 -10.51
N ASP A 361 -0.72 -35.52 -11.46
CA ASP A 361 -0.65 -36.96 -11.18
C ASP A 361 0.82 -37.40 -11.03
N ASN A 362 1.17 -37.98 -9.88
CA ASN A 362 2.48 -38.60 -9.60
C ASN A 362 3.68 -37.68 -9.90
N ASN A 363 3.57 -36.37 -9.60
CA ASN A 363 4.60 -35.36 -9.85
C ASN A 363 5.11 -35.27 -11.30
N LYS A 364 4.35 -35.76 -12.29
CA LYS A 364 4.75 -35.69 -13.69
C LYS A 364 4.80 -34.23 -14.17
N GLY A 365 5.98 -33.81 -14.62
CA GLY A 365 6.22 -32.46 -15.14
C GLY A 365 6.45 -31.39 -14.07
N VAL A 366 6.54 -31.79 -12.79
CA VAL A 366 6.94 -30.90 -11.69
C VAL A 366 8.44 -30.58 -11.82
N LEU A 367 8.80 -29.32 -11.59
CA LEU A 367 10.18 -28.85 -11.59
C LEU A 367 10.93 -29.35 -10.35
N SER A 368 12.22 -29.65 -10.49
CA SER A 368 13.10 -29.97 -9.35
C SER A 368 13.45 -28.73 -8.54
N ASP A 369 13.79 -28.92 -7.26
CA ASP A 369 14.20 -27.85 -6.34
C ASP A 369 15.40 -27.06 -6.84
N GLU A 370 16.29 -27.67 -7.63
CA GLU A 370 17.40 -26.98 -8.28
C GLU A 370 16.94 -25.81 -9.16
N ARG A 371 15.71 -25.86 -9.70
CA ARG A 371 15.14 -24.82 -10.55
C ARG A 371 14.81 -23.53 -9.81
N VAL A 372 14.56 -23.57 -8.51
CA VAL A 372 14.37 -22.35 -7.72
C VAL A 372 15.71 -21.65 -7.45
N MET A 373 16.81 -22.40 -7.49
CA MET A 373 18.15 -21.89 -7.22
C MET A 373 18.85 -21.33 -8.47
N ILE A 374 18.16 -21.20 -9.60
CA ILE A 374 18.75 -20.63 -10.84
C ILE A 374 18.88 -19.12 -10.81
N SER A 375 18.19 -18.44 -9.88
CA SER A 375 18.31 -16.99 -9.72
C SER A 375 19.51 -16.65 -8.84
N ALA A 376 20.34 -15.73 -9.33
CA ALA A 376 21.47 -15.21 -8.57
C ALA A 376 21.05 -14.62 -7.21
N LYS A 377 19.85 -14.03 -7.12
CA LYS A 377 19.33 -13.48 -5.87
C LYS A 377 18.94 -14.58 -4.87
N CYS A 378 18.36 -15.68 -5.35
CA CYS A 378 17.98 -16.80 -4.48
C CYS A 378 19.22 -17.53 -3.97
N GLN A 379 20.27 -17.67 -4.79
CA GLN A 379 21.56 -18.20 -4.35
C GLN A 379 22.25 -17.30 -3.32
N GLU A 380 22.27 -15.98 -3.54
CA GLU A 380 22.85 -15.05 -2.56
C GLU A 380 22.06 -15.07 -1.26
N LEU A 381 20.73 -15.19 -1.34
CA LEU A 381 19.88 -15.36 -0.16
C LEU A 381 20.22 -16.65 0.60
N ALA A 382 20.43 -17.76 -0.10
CA ALA A 382 20.84 -19.04 0.50
C ALA A 382 22.22 -18.97 1.20
N LYS A 383 23.11 -18.09 0.76
CA LYS A 383 24.38 -17.82 1.45
C LYS A 383 24.20 -16.92 2.68
N LEU A 384 23.33 -15.92 2.57
CA LEU A 384 23.15 -14.88 3.58
C LEU A 384 22.32 -15.36 4.78
N LEU A 385 21.17 -16.00 4.53
CA LEU A 385 20.22 -16.32 5.60
C LEU A 385 20.78 -17.25 6.70
N PRO A 386 21.55 -18.31 6.38
CA PRO A 386 22.13 -19.15 7.43
C PRO A 386 23.08 -18.38 8.35
N SER A 387 23.88 -17.45 7.81
CA SER A 387 24.78 -16.62 8.62
C SER A 387 24.03 -15.67 9.56
N LEU A 388 22.91 -15.12 9.10
CA LEU A 388 22.03 -14.27 9.89
C LEU A 388 21.29 -15.07 10.97
N LYS A 389 20.86 -16.30 10.64
CA LYS A 389 20.24 -17.23 11.59
C LYS A 389 21.18 -17.58 12.73
N LEU A 390 22.44 -17.91 12.42
CA LEU A 390 23.49 -18.19 13.42
C LEU A 390 23.76 -17.00 14.34
N SER A 391 23.61 -15.78 13.83
CA SER A 391 23.78 -14.54 14.59
C SER A 391 22.53 -14.12 15.36
N GLY A 392 21.43 -14.88 15.26
CA GLY A 392 20.15 -14.58 15.91
C GLY A 392 19.38 -13.41 15.31
N HIS A 393 19.67 -13.02 14.07
CA HIS A 393 18.97 -11.92 13.40
C HIS A 393 17.67 -12.39 12.73
N ARG A 394 16.61 -11.61 12.90
CA ARG A 394 15.36 -11.76 12.13
C ARG A 394 15.42 -10.91 10.86
N VAL A 395 14.83 -11.40 9.78
CA VAL A 395 14.96 -10.78 8.46
C VAL A 395 13.59 -10.56 7.82
N LEU A 396 13.38 -9.35 7.33
CA LEU A 396 12.21 -8.97 6.54
C LEU A 396 12.60 -8.88 5.07
N ILE A 397 11.89 -9.60 4.21
CA ILE A 397 12.14 -9.65 2.76
C ILE A 397 10.96 -8.99 2.04
N PHE A 398 11.25 -7.93 1.28
CA PHE A 398 10.25 -7.20 0.51
C PHE A 398 10.36 -7.54 -0.97
N SER A 399 9.21 -7.75 -1.62
CA SER A 399 9.10 -7.93 -3.07
C SER A 399 7.95 -7.09 -3.62
N GLN A 400 8.07 -6.61 -4.86
CA GLN A 400 6.96 -5.89 -5.52
C GLN A 400 5.94 -6.82 -6.18
N TRP A 401 6.27 -8.10 -6.35
CA TRP A 401 5.38 -9.08 -6.98
C TRP A 401 5.05 -10.20 -6.01
N THR A 402 3.75 -10.47 -5.85
CA THR A 402 3.24 -11.62 -5.09
C THR A 402 3.74 -12.94 -5.67
N SER A 403 3.83 -13.05 -7.00
CA SER A 403 4.39 -14.23 -7.66
C SER A 403 5.87 -14.48 -7.35
N MET A 404 6.63 -13.41 -7.02
CA MET A 404 8.00 -13.57 -6.56
C MET A 404 8.02 -14.00 -5.08
N LEU A 405 7.03 -13.62 -4.27
CA LEU A 405 6.90 -14.18 -2.92
C LEU A 405 6.64 -15.68 -2.98
N ASP A 406 5.77 -16.15 -3.87
CA ASP A 406 5.53 -17.59 -4.01
C ASP A 406 6.83 -18.37 -4.35
N ILE A 407 7.71 -17.79 -5.19
CA ILE A 407 9.02 -18.37 -5.50
C ILE A 407 9.96 -18.32 -4.28
N LEU A 408 9.91 -17.24 -3.51
CA LEU A 408 10.71 -17.09 -2.30
C LEU A 408 10.28 -18.08 -1.22
N GLU A 409 8.99 -18.40 -1.08
CA GLU A 409 8.51 -19.47 -0.22
C GLU A 409 9.19 -20.80 -0.57
N TRP A 410 9.15 -21.20 -1.84
CA TRP A 410 9.83 -22.41 -2.29
C TRP A 410 11.36 -22.33 -2.08
N THR A 411 11.97 -21.18 -2.32
CA THR A 411 13.40 -20.95 -2.03
C THR A 411 13.73 -21.17 -0.56
N LEU A 412 12.90 -20.65 0.35
CA LEU A 412 13.10 -20.74 1.79
C LEU A 412 12.88 -22.18 2.29
N ASP A 413 11.92 -22.90 1.72
CA ASP A 413 11.73 -24.34 1.97
C ASP A 413 12.99 -25.13 1.60
N VAL A 414 13.59 -24.86 0.43
CA VAL A 414 14.82 -25.51 -0.03
C VAL A 414 16.02 -25.16 0.85
N ILE A 415 16.10 -23.92 1.36
CA ILE A 415 17.14 -23.50 2.32
C ILE A 415 16.92 -24.15 3.70
N GLY A 416 15.68 -24.55 4.02
CA GLY A 416 15.32 -25.16 5.29
C GLY A 416 15.12 -24.15 6.41
N VAL A 417 14.44 -23.03 6.12
CA VAL A 417 14.14 -21.98 7.11
C VAL A 417 12.64 -21.70 7.24
N THR A 418 12.20 -21.41 8.46
CA THR A 418 10.80 -21.10 8.77
C THR A 418 10.44 -19.66 8.40
N TYR A 419 9.29 -19.47 7.77
CA TYR A 419 8.85 -18.14 7.33
C TYR A 419 7.36 -17.88 7.56
N ARG A 420 6.99 -16.61 7.46
CA ARG A 420 5.61 -16.09 7.43
C ARG A 420 5.43 -15.20 6.21
N ARG A 421 4.25 -15.24 5.61
CA ARG A 421 3.89 -14.43 4.44
C ARG A 421 2.80 -13.44 4.77
N LEU A 422 2.99 -12.20 4.34
CA LEU A 422 2.03 -11.11 4.43
C LEU A 422 1.91 -10.45 3.05
N ASP A 423 0.74 -10.60 2.41
CA ASP A 423 0.41 -9.92 1.16
C ASP A 423 -1.05 -9.42 1.14
N GLY A 424 -1.40 -8.69 0.07
CA GLY A 424 -2.72 -8.07 -0.08
C GLY A 424 -3.92 -9.02 -0.08
N SER A 425 -3.71 -10.33 -0.28
CA SER A 425 -4.78 -11.33 -0.25
C SER A 425 -5.12 -11.82 1.16
N TYR A 426 -4.16 -11.80 2.08
CA TYR A 426 -4.36 -12.16 3.49
C TYR A 426 -5.17 -11.12 4.28
N LEU A 427 -5.19 -9.85 3.82
CA LEU A 427 -6.00 -8.77 4.43
C LEU A 427 -7.52 -8.99 4.35
N ILE A 428 -7.98 -10.06 3.72
CA ILE A 428 -9.41 -10.40 3.54
C ILE A 428 -9.87 -11.44 4.58
N LEU A 429 -8.96 -12.17 5.23
CA LEU A 429 -9.27 -13.00 6.40
C LEU A 429 -8.80 -12.29 7.67
N ASN A 430 -9.55 -12.43 8.77
CA ASN A 430 -9.35 -11.79 10.07
C ASN A 430 -8.03 -12.17 10.80
N ASP A 431 -7.02 -12.69 10.09
CA ASP A 431 -5.84 -13.35 10.66
C ASP A 431 -4.58 -12.47 10.63
N THR A 432 -4.67 -11.20 10.21
CA THR A 432 -3.52 -10.29 10.13
C THR A 432 -2.80 -10.11 11.47
N LEU A 433 -3.51 -10.27 12.59
CA LEU A 433 -2.94 -10.13 13.92
C LEU A 433 -2.29 -11.40 14.45
N ASP A 434 -2.80 -12.60 14.15
CA ASP A 434 -2.17 -13.85 14.56
C ASP A 434 -0.81 -14.03 13.86
N VAL A 435 -0.70 -13.55 12.61
CA VAL A 435 0.58 -13.53 11.88
C VAL A 435 1.58 -12.53 12.49
N CYS A 436 1.10 -11.41 13.04
CA CYS A 436 1.94 -10.39 13.68
C CYS A 436 2.24 -10.66 15.17
N LEU A 437 1.44 -11.49 15.85
CA LEU A 437 1.51 -11.70 17.30
C LEU A 437 2.01 -13.08 17.72
N GLU A 438 1.82 -14.13 16.92
CA GLU A 438 2.41 -15.42 17.25
C GLU A 438 3.88 -15.44 16.78
N GLU A 439 4.85 -15.17 17.65
CA GLU A 439 6.27 -15.29 17.27
C GLU A 439 6.82 -16.72 17.42
N GLU A 440 5.95 -17.73 17.57
CA GLU A 440 6.37 -19.09 17.96
C GLU A 440 5.85 -20.12 16.96
N ILE A 441 6.74 -20.66 16.13
CA ILE A 441 6.46 -21.86 15.32
C ILE A 441 7.50 -22.91 15.67
N THR A 442 7.04 -24.07 16.14
CA THR A 442 7.85 -25.26 16.35
C THR A 442 7.93 -26.08 15.06
N TYR A 443 9.14 -26.36 14.57
CA TYR A 443 9.39 -27.36 13.53
C TYR A 443 10.02 -28.58 14.18
N ASN A 444 9.41 -29.78 14.03
CA ASN A 444 9.88 -31.04 14.65
C ASN A 444 10.14 -30.96 16.17
N GLY A 445 9.31 -30.20 16.91
CA GLY A 445 9.45 -30.08 18.37
C GLY A 445 10.65 -29.23 18.84
N VAL A 446 11.35 -28.57 17.92
CA VAL A 446 12.41 -27.60 18.21
C VAL A 446 11.87 -26.20 17.92
N MET A 447 11.98 -25.30 18.90
CA MET A 447 11.69 -23.87 18.73
C MET A 447 12.66 -23.32 17.67
N ASP A 448 12.14 -22.78 16.55
CA ASP A 448 12.97 -22.07 15.58
C ASP A 448 12.84 -20.56 15.86
N PRO A 449 13.85 -19.92 16.49
CA PRO A 449 13.75 -18.52 16.94
C PRO A 449 13.83 -17.49 15.80
N VAL A 450 13.97 -17.93 14.53
CA VAL A 450 14.16 -17.05 13.38
C VAL A 450 13.06 -17.27 12.35
N VAL A 451 11.99 -16.48 12.50
CA VAL A 451 10.92 -16.37 11.51
C VAL A 451 11.32 -15.31 10.48
N TYR A 452 11.42 -15.72 9.21
CA TYR A 452 11.58 -14.80 8.08
C TYR A 452 10.21 -14.28 7.65
N THR A 453 10.03 -12.97 7.48
CA THR A 453 8.72 -12.44 7.04
C THR A 453 8.81 -11.91 5.62
N LEU A 454 8.01 -12.49 4.74
CA LEU A 454 7.83 -12.09 3.35
C LEU A 454 6.73 -11.01 3.25
N PHE A 455 7.04 -9.88 2.63
CA PHE A 455 6.12 -8.76 2.43
C PHE A 455 5.99 -8.41 0.94
N CYS A 456 4.75 -8.24 0.47
CA CYS A 456 4.45 -7.65 -0.85
C CYS A 456 3.82 -6.27 -0.72
#